data_AF-R9BSW5-F1
#
_entry.id   AF-R9BSW5-F1
#
_cell.length_a   1.000
_cell.length_b   1.000
_cell.length_c   1.000
_cell.angle_alpha   90.00
_cell.angle_beta   90.00
_cell.angle_gamma   90.00
#
_symmetry.space_group_name_H-M   'P 1'
#
loop_
_entity.id
_entity.type
_entity.pdbx_description
1 polymer ?
#
loop_
_entity_poly.entity_id
_entity_poly.type
_entity_poly.pdbx_seq_one_letter_code
_entity_poly.pdbx_strand_id
1 'polypeptide(L)'
;MIKKIFLAIIILISLTNSVNASTTSNYAEPVPTISKTYTEGFYKFDNKNDVDIGVTLITNTPTKIMILDENMNVQFISLIPYNTKFYLRNIAPKK
;
A
#
# COMPACT_ATOMS: atom_id res chain seq x y z
N MET A 1 -20.91 -50.95 -4.55
CA MET A 1 -19.92 -50.63 -3.49
C MET A 1 -18.81 -49.68 -3.97
N ILE A 2 -18.48 -49.69 -5.28
CA ILE A 2 -17.46 -48.84 -5.89
C ILE A 2 -17.65 -47.31 -5.69
N LYS A 3 -18.90 -46.83 -5.72
CA LYS A 3 -19.21 -45.39 -5.53
C LYS A 3 -18.84 -44.86 -4.14
N LYS A 4 -18.96 -45.72 -3.10
CA LYS A 4 -18.58 -45.36 -1.72
C LYS A 4 -17.06 -45.31 -1.55
N ILE A 5 -16.34 -46.15 -2.29
CA ILE A 5 -14.86 -46.18 -2.32
C ILE A 5 -14.31 -44.94 -3.02
N PHE A 6 -14.92 -44.52 -4.14
CA PHE A 6 -14.54 -43.30 -4.84
C PHE A 6 -14.68 -42.05 -3.96
N LEU A 7 -15.77 -41.95 -3.20
CA LEU A 7 -16.00 -40.83 -2.28
C LEU A 7 -14.95 -40.79 -1.15
N ALA A 8 -14.57 -41.95 -0.60
CA ALA A 8 -13.55 -42.04 0.43
C ALA A 8 -12.17 -41.58 -0.07
N ILE A 9 -11.82 -41.89 -1.33
CA ILE A 9 -10.56 -41.47 -1.96
C ILE A 9 -10.53 -39.95 -2.15
N ILE A 10 -11.63 -39.33 -2.62
CA ILE A 10 -11.71 -37.88 -2.80
C ILE A 10 -11.54 -37.14 -1.47
N ILE A 11 -12.18 -37.63 -0.40
CA ILE A 11 -12.04 -37.04 0.94
C ILE A 11 -10.59 -37.16 1.41
N LEU A 12 -9.95 -38.31 1.24
CA LEU A 12 -8.56 -38.52 1.66
C LEU A 12 -7.57 -37.58 0.96
N ILE A 13 -7.75 -37.33 -0.35
CA ILE A 13 -6.92 -36.40 -1.13
C ILE A 13 -7.18 -34.94 -0.73
N SER A 14 -8.40 -34.61 -0.30
CA SER A 14 -8.74 -33.25 0.15
C SER A 14 -8.16 -32.90 1.53
N LEU A 15 -7.95 -33.89 2.42
CA LEU A 15 -7.37 -33.65 3.74
C LEU A 15 -5.87 -33.31 3.70
N THR A 16 -5.13 -33.74 2.67
CA THR A 16 -3.68 -33.50 2.60
C THR A 16 -3.32 -32.09 2.13
N ASN A 17 -4.30 -31.29 1.70
CA ASN A 17 -4.09 -29.90 1.24
C ASN A 17 -4.44 -28.87 2.32
N SER A 18 -4.13 -29.16 3.59
CA SER A 18 -4.06 -28.14 4.64
C SER A 18 -2.88 -27.21 4.34
N VAL A 19 -3.11 -26.22 3.48
CA VAL A 19 -2.18 -25.11 3.33
C VAL A 19 -2.28 -24.32 4.63
N ASN A 20 -1.25 -24.39 5.47
CA ASN A 20 -1.08 -23.41 6.53
C ASN A 20 -0.88 -22.06 5.85
N ALA A 21 -1.98 -21.31 5.68
CA ALA A 21 -1.90 -19.88 5.49
C ALA A 21 -1.37 -19.32 6.81
N SER A 22 -0.05 -19.29 6.96
CA SER A 22 0.57 -18.38 7.91
C SER A 22 0.11 -16.99 7.48
N THR A 23 -0.83 -16.43 8.23
CA THR A 23 -1.04 -14.99 8.20
C THR A 23 0.24 -14.39 8.74
N THR A 24 1.21 -14.17 7.87
CA THR A 24 2.15 -13.07 8.06
C THR A 24 1.30 -11.81 7.94
N SER A 25 0.60 -11.46 9.03
CA SER A 25 0.36 -10.06 9.27
C SER A 25 1.75 -9.47 9.37
N ASN A 26 2.24 -8.92 8.26
CA ASN A 26 3.36 -8.01 8.29
C ASN A 26 2.87 -6.88 9.19
N TYR A 27 3.17 -6.98 10.48
CA TYR A 27 3.32 -5.82 11.31
C TYR A 27 4.46 -5.05 10.65
N ALA A 28 4.11 -4.22 9.68
CA ALA A 28 5.02 -3.28 9.09
C ALA A 28 5.46 -2.38 10.26
N GLU A 29 6.76 -2.38 10.51
CA GLU A 29 7.43 -1.55 11.48
C GLU A 29 6.86 -0.12 11.50
N PRO A 30 6.85 0.56 12.66
CA PRO A 30 6.22 1.86 12.83
C PRO A 30 6.74 2.84 11.77
N VAL A 31 5.78 3.45 11.08
CA VAL A 31 5.96 4.48 10.05
C VAL A 31 7.02 5.50 10.49
N PRO A 32 8.06 5.79 9.69
CA PRO A 32 9.15 6.63 10.13
C PRO A 32 8.76 8.12 10.29
N THR A 33 9.08 8.62 11.47
CA THR A 33 9.55 9.95 11.93
C THR A 33 8.80 11.25 11.58
N ILE A 34 7.95 11.36 10.55
CA ILE A 34 7.10 12.56 10.38
C ILE A 34 5.70 12.18 9.87
N SER A 35 4.87 11.66 10.77
CA SER A 35 3.42 11.64 10.57
C SER A 35 2.84 12.95 11.09
N LYS A 36 2.59 13.90 10.19
CA LYS A 36 1.68 15.02 10.47
C LYS A 36 0.44 14.74 9.65
N THR A 37 -0.72 14.66 10.29
CA THR A 37 -1.99 14.66 9.56
C THR A 37 -2.05 15.95 8.75
N TYR A 38 -2.10 15.82 7.44
CA TYR A 38 -2.19 16.91 6.49
C TYR A 38 -3.63 16.97 5.97
N THR A 39 -4.23 18.16 5.94
CA THR A 39 -5.62 18.35 5.50
C THR A 39 -5.66 18.71 4.03
N GLU A 40 -5.33 19.96 3.72
CA GLU A 40 -5.27 20.57 2.41
C GLU A 40 -4.14 21.61 2.43
N GLY A 41 -3.38 21.70 1.35
CA GLY A 41 -2.32 22.69 1.24
C GLY A 41 -1.10 22.22 0.46
N PHE A 42 -0.10 23.10 0.43
CA PHE A 42 1.18 22.85 -0.22
C PHE A 42 2.20 22.38 0.81
N TYR A 43 2.74 21.20 0.60
CA TYR A 43 3.76 20.62 1.47
C TYR A 43 5.07 20.52 0.70
N LYS A 44 6.14 21.02 1.32
CA LYS A 44 7.50 20.96 0.78
C LYS A 44 8.34 20.05 1.68
N PHE A 45 9.05 19.13 1.06
CA PHE A 45 9.96 18.20 1.74
C PHE A 45 11.39 18.55 1.32
N ASP A 46 12.27 18.76 2.29
CA ASP A 46 13.71 18.98 2.06
C ASP A 46 14.44 17.64 2.27
N ASN A 47 14.41 16.82 1.23
CA ASN A 47 14.97 15.47 1.28
C ASN A 47 16.47 15.52 0.98
N LYS A 48 17.30 14.85 1.81
CA LYS A 48 18.75 14.71 1.60
C LYS A 48 19.15 13.48 0.79
N ASN A 49 18.27 12.47 0.76
CA ASN A 49 18.41 11.22 0.02
C ASN A 49 17.10 10.94 -0.72
N ASP A 50 17.08 9.93 -1.58
CA ASP A 50 15.85 9.45 -2.19
C ASP A 50 14.87 9.01 -1.09
N VAL A 51 13.61 9.43 -1.21
CA VAL A 51 12.55 9.04 -0.26
C VAL A 51 11.33 8.49 -0.98
N ASP A 52 10.64 7.60 -0.27
CA ASP A 52 9.30 7.15 -0.62
C ASP A 52 8.29 7.87 0.27
N ILE A 53 7.25 8.46 -0.34
CA ILE A 53 6.17 9.13 0.37
C ILE A 53 4.93 8.24 0.34
N GLY A 54 4.54 7.76 1.51
CA GLY A 54 3.28 7.04 1.72
C GLY A 54 2.15 8.00 2.05
N VAL A 55 1.09 8.01 1.25
CA VAL A 55 -0.12 8.81 1.47
C VAL A 55 -1.30 7.88 1.72
N THR A 56 -2.11 8.20 2.74
CA THR A 56 -3.34 7.47 3.05
C THR A 56 -4.44 8.47 3.31
N LEU A 57 -5.56 8.35 2.60
CA LEU A 57 -6.75 9.12 2.91
C LEU A 57 -7.47 8.51 4.12
N ILE A 58 -7.66 9.34 5.15
CA ILE A 58 -8.41 8.99 6.36
C ILE A 58 -9.91 9.32 6.23
N THR A 59 -10.31 10.14 5.27
CA THR A 59 -11.71 10.47 4.97
C THR A 59 -12.11 9.92 3.61
N ASN A 60 -13.40 9.65 3.43
CA ASN A 60 -13.98 9.14 2.19
C ASN A 60 -14.23 10.24 1.14
N THR A 61 -13.66 11.43 1.34
CA THR A 61 -13.79 12.54 0.39
C THR A 61 -12.83 12.34 -0.79
N PRO A 62 -13.29 12.45 -2.05
CA PRO A 62 -12.41 12.34 -3.21
C PRO A 62 -11.31 13.42 -3.19
N THR A 63 -10.06 12.99 -3.05
CA THR A 63 -8.91 13.89 -2.97
C THR A 63 -7.90 13.57 -4.08
N LYS A 64 -7.28 14.62 -4.61
CA LYS A 64 -6.20 14.52 -5.60
C LYS A 64 -4.90 14.97 -4.97
N ILE A 65 -3.80 14.35 -5.38
CA ILE A 65 -2.45 14.83 -5.13
C ILE A 65 -1.87 15.40 -6.41
N MET A 66 -1.10 16.47 -6.26
CA MET A 66 -0.29 17.06 -7.32
C MET A 66 1.14 17.20 -6.80
N ILE A 67 2.11 16.76 -7.59
CA ILE A 67 3.53 16.96 -7.30
C ILE A 67 4.05 17.98 -8.30
N LEU A 68 4.70 19.00 -7.74
CA LEU A 68 5.33 20.06 -8.50
C LEU A 68 6.85 19.93 -8.39
N ASP A 69 7.54 20.31 -9.45
CA ASP A 69 8.98 20.53 -9.40
C ASP A 69 9.33 21.86 -8.71
N GLU A 70 10.63 22.15 -8.61
CA GLU A 70 11.12 23.38 -7.98
C GLU A 70 10.69 24.68 -8.69
N ASN A 71 10.32 24.59 -9.97
CA ASN A 71 9.85 25.70 -10.80
C ASN A 71 8.32 25.75 -10.85
N MET A 72 7.63 24.99 -9.98
CA MET A 72 6.17 24.87 -9.92
C MET A 72 5.54 24.22 -11.16
N ASN A 73 6.31 23.47 -11.96
CA ASN A 73 5.75 22.69 -13.05
C ASN A 73 5.17 21.38 -12.53
N VAL A 74 4.06 20.95 -13.14
CA VAL A 74 3.41 19.69 -12.79
C VAL A 74 4.26 18.51 -13.25
N GLN A 75 4.67 17.65 -12.31
CA GLN A 75 5.30 16.36 -12.61
C GLN A 75 4.33 15.18 -12.49
N PHE A 76 3.34 15.28 -11.59
CA PHE A 76 2.41 14.19 -11.32
C PHE A 76 1.07 14.70 -10.81
N ILE A 77 -0.03 14.06 -11.25
CA ILE A 77 -1.38 14.24 -10.71
C ILE A 77 -2.04 12.87 -10.59
N SER A 78 -2.65 12.58 -9.45
CA SER A 78 -3.47 11.38 -9.28
C SER A 78 -4.59 11.58 -8.28
N LEU A 79 -5.67 10.80 -8.46
CA LEU A 79 -6.61 10.52 -7.38
C LEU A 79 -5.93 9.63 -6.35
N ILE A 80 -6.19 9.88 -5.07
CA ILE A 80 -5.65 9.05 -3.99
C ILE A 80 -6.72 8.00 -3.64
N PRO A 81 -6.37 6.69 -3.63
CA PRO A 81 -7.30 5.64 -3.26
C PRO A 81 -7.70 5.75 -1.79
N TYR A 82 -8.99 5.53 -1.51
CA TYR A 82 -9.51 5.53 -0.14
C TYR A 82 -9.03 4.31 0.64
N ASN A 83 -8.71 4.50 1.91
CA ASN A 83 -8.35 3.45 2.88
C ASN A 83 -7.22 2.50 2.39
N THR A 84 -6.37 2.99 1.49
CA THR A 84 -5.26 2.23 0.91
C THR A 84 -4.02 3.10 0.92
N LYS A 85 -2.86 2.53 1.26
CA LYS A 85 -1.58 3.24 1.17
C LYS A 85 -1.21 3.42 -0.31
N PHE A 86 -1.12 4.66 -0.73
CA PHE A 86 -0.59 5.07 -2.03
C PHE A 86 0.84 5.53 -1.86
N TYR A 87 1.76 5.01 -2.67
CA TYR A 87 3.19 5.32 -2.57
C TYR A 87 3.66 6.11 -3.77
N LEU A 88 4.30 7.24 -3.49
CA LEU A 88 5.16 7.95 -4.42
C LEU A 88 6.58 7.47 -4.16
N ARG A 89 7.24 6.90 -5.16
CA ARG A 89 8.55 6.27 -4.98
C ARG A 89 9.66 7.05 -5.66
N ASN A 90 10.87 6.90 -5.14
CA ASN A 90 12.09 7.49 -5.71
C ASN A 90 11.98 9.01 -5.88
N ILE A 91 11.43 9.72 -4.88
CA ILE A 91 11.44 11.18 -4.85
C ILE A 91 12.88 11.60 -4.53
N ALA A 92 13.64 11.93 -5.57
CA ALA A 92 15.05 12.26 -5.45
C ALA A 92 15.28 13.58 -4.69
N PRO A 93 16.40 13.70 -3.97
CA PRO A 93 16.81 14.96 -3.36
C PRO A 93 17.20 15.96 -4.44
N LYS A 94 17.24 17.23 -4.05
CA LYS A 94 17.76 18.27 -4.93
C LYS A 94 19.22 17.95 -5.31
N LYS A 95 19.55 18.06 -6.60
CA LYS A 95 20.95 18.09 -7.05
C LYS A 95 21.57 19.46 -6.83
#